data_AF-A0A970PER4-F1
#
_entry.id   AF-A0A970PER4-F1
#
_cell.length_a   1.000
_cell.length_b   1.000
_cell.length_c   1.000
_cell.angle_alpha   90.00
_cell.angle_beta   90.00
_cell.angle_gamma   90.00
#
_symmetry.space_group_name_H-M   'P 1'
#
loop_
_entity.id
_entity.type
_entity.pdbx_description
1 polymer ?
#
loop_
_entity_poly.entity_id
_entity_poly.type
_entity_poly.pdbx_seq_one_letter_code
_entity_poly.pdbx_strand_id
1 'polypeptide(L)'
;MNGTIRYTVRPYDTFWMLAQVFNTTADSIMELNPGVDPRNLQVGHVITIRPGFQYYPPYPIDNNMMGNNNMLRRPNNSMMNGTMPNSGMMSGNMPNSGMMNGTMPNSGMMNGGMMDSGMMNGGMMDDMMDDCGILPDLTDLFRMLWGEHIMWTRMVMLGIIFDLPELEFSTQRLLRNATDMANALGTFYGNEVAKTFENLFRQHITIAAELVNAAKAGDTNQVDAIWQRWADNANQIAELLGSINPNWSAEDWSAMMMEHLVLLGDNISNFLEQNYQEAVDGFDDIVIQAMEMADMMAEGIALQFPG
;
A
#
# COMPACT_ATOMS: atom_id res chain seq x y z
N MET A 1 3.34 19.47 23.88
CA MET A 1 2.36 18.92 24.84
C MET A 1 2.35 17.41 24.65
N ASN A 2 2.68 16.65 25.69
CA ASN A 2 2.78 15.18 25.68
C ASN A 2 1.40 14.56 25.98
N GLY A 3 0.56 14.44 24.96
CA GLY A 3 -0.74 13.77 25.11
C GLY A 3 -0.66 12.29 24.74
N THR A 4 -1.30 11.44 25.53
CA THR A 4 -1.66 10.06 25.11
C THR A 4 -3.10 10.04 24.61
N ILE A 5 -3.39 9.17 23.65
CA ILE A 5 -4.74 8.88 23.15
C ILE A 5 -5.18 7.48 23.58
N ARG A 6 -6.49 7.27 23.66
CA ARG A 6 -7.08 5.93 23.83
C ARG A 6 -7.59 5.45 22.48
N TYR A 7 -7.14 4.29 22.05
CA TYR A 7 -7.46 3.70 20.76
C TYR A 7 -8.13 2.34 20.97
N THR A 8 -9.26 2.11 20.31
CA THR A 8 -9.95 0.81 20.35
C THR A 8 -9.39 -0.07 19.25
N VAL A 9 -8.78 -1.19 19.64
CA VAL A 9 -8.24 -2.21 18.74
C VAL A 9 -9.32 -2.67 17.77
N ARG A 10 -8.98 -2.64 16.48
CA ARG A 10 -9.78 -3.13 15.36
C ARG A 10 -9.25 -4.49 14.90
N PRO A 11 -10.02 -5.23 14.09
CA PRO A 11 -9.49 -6.42 13.42
C PRO A 11 -8.16 -6.11 12.73
N TYR A 12 -7.20 -7.03 12.87
CA TYR A 12 -5.86 -6.98 12.27
C TYR A 12 -4.89 -5.91 12.78
N ASP A 13 -5.27 -5.12 13.80
CA ASP A 13 -4.32 -4.19 14.41
C ASP A 13 -3.15 -4.94 15.08
N THR A 14 -1.93 -4.43 14.85
CA THR A 14 -0.73 -4.79 15.62
C THR A 14 -0.12 -3.53 16.23
N PHE A 15 0.62 -3.66 17.33
CA PHE A 15 1.34 -2.52 17.89
C PHE A 15 2.32 -1.90 16.89
N TRP A 16 2.88 -2.71 15.99
CA TRP A 16 3.72 -2.20 14.91
C TRP A 16 2.94 -1.34 13.91
N MET A 17 1.80 -1.81 13.39
CA MET A 17 0.97 -1.00 12.48
C MET A 17 0.53 0.30 13.14
N LEU A 18 0.08 0.21 14.40
CA LEU A 18 -0.34 1.38 15.16
C LEU A 18 0.83 2.33 15.44
N ALA A 19 2.03 1.81 15.64
CA ALA A 19 3.23 2.62 15.79
C ALA A 19 3.50 3.45 14.53
N GLN A 20 3.39 2.86 13.33
CA GLN A 20 3.50 3.59 12.07
C GLN A 20 2.40 4.64 11.92
N VAL A 21 1.14 4.26 12.15
CA VAL A 21 -0.02 5.14 12.00
C VAL A 21 0.05 6.35 12.92
N PHE A 22 0.48 6.15 14.17
CA PHE A 22 0.57 7.22 15.16
C PHE A 22 1.98 7.84 15.25
N ASN A 23 2.86 7.52 14.31
CA ASN A 23 4.23 8.01 14.25
C ASN A 23 4.98 7.85 15.58
N THR A 24 4.84 6.69 16.22
CA THR A 24 5.50 6.31 17.49
C THR A 24 6.26 5.00 17.26
N THR A 25 6.82 4.41 18.31
CA THR A 25 7.39 3.06 18.29
C THR A 25 6.42 2.06 18.93
N ALA A 26 6.52 0.78 18.55
CA ALA A 26 5.76 -0.30 19.18
C ALA A 26 6.10 -0.38 20.68
N ASP A 27 7.38 -0.22 21.04
CA ASP A 27 7.84 -0.17 22.44
C ASP A 27 7.14 0.91 23.25
N SER A 28 6.98 2.12 22.70
CA SER A 28 6.26 3.23 23.35
C SER A 28 4.79 2.88 23.59
N ILE A 29 4.16 2.12 22.70
CA ILE A 29 2.80 1.61 22.89
C ILE A 29 2.80 0.51 23.98
N MET A 30 3.76 -0.40 23.98
CA MET A 30 3.89 -1.45 25.00
C MET A 30 4.08 -0.88 26.40
N GLU A 31 4.96 0.10 26.56
CA GLU A 31 5.22 0.78 27.84
C GLU A 31 3.97 1.42 28.43
N LEU A 32 3.06 1.91 27.58
CA LEU A 32 1.81 2.55 28.00
C LEU A 32 0.68 1.56 28.29
N ASN A 33 0.85 0.29 27.94
CA ASN A 33 -0.15 -0.76 28.09
C ASN A 33 0.41 -1.98 28.83
N PRO A 34 0.86 -1.82 30.08
CA PRO A 34 1.40 -2.93 30.86
C PRO A 34 0.34 -4.03 31.03
N GLY A 35 0.69 -5.26 30.64
CA GLY A 35 -0.18 -6.44 30.73
C GLY A 35 -1.05 -6.70 29.49
N VAL A 36 -0.97 -5.86 28.45
CA VAL A 36 -1.51 -6.20 27.12
C VAL A 36 -0.45 -7.00 26.37
N ASP A 37 -0.82 -8.16 25.84
CA ASP A 37 0.05 -8.98 25.00
C ASP A 37 0.07 -8.39 23.57
N PRO A 38 1.21 -7.86 23.09
CA PRO A 38 1.32 -7.26 21.75
C PRO A 38 1.04 -8.25 20.62
N ARG A 39 1.20 -9.55 20.88
CA ARG A 39 0.98 -10.64 19.91
C ARG A 39 -0.48 -11.11 19.88
N ASN A 40 -1.31 -10.62 20.79
CA ASN A 40 -2.69 -11.07 20.93
C ASN A 40 -3.61 -9.90 21.30
N LEU A 41 -3.64 -8.89 20.42
CA LEU A 41 -4.53 -7.74 20.58
C LEU A 41 -5.97 -8.17 20.33
N GLN A 42 -6.80 -8.06 21.37
CA GLN A 42 -8.21 -8.39 21.27
C GLN A 42 -8.99 -7.24 20.64
N VAL A 43 -9.71 -7.54 19.55
CA VAL A 43 -10.62 -6.59 18.91
C VAL A 43 -11.61 -6.03 19.95
N GLY A 44 -11.77 -4.71 19.97
CA GLY A 44 -12.58 -3.99 20.95
C GLY A 44 -11.85 -3.61 22.24
N HIS A 45 -10.64 -4.13 22.49
CA HIS A 45 -9.81 -3.72 23.63
C HIS A 45 -9.32 -2.27 23.44
N VAL A 46 -9.31 -1.47 24.51
CA VAL A 46 -8.84 -0.08 24.44
C VAL A 46 -7.41 0.03 24.96
N ILE A 47 -6.49 0.42 24.09
CA ILE A 47 -5.06 0.63 24.40
C ILE A 47 -4.72 2.12 24.41
N THR A 48 -3.65 2.47 25.09
CA THR A 48 -3.13 3.84 25.23
C THR A 48 -1.94 4.02 24.31
N ILE A 49 -1.99 5.02 23.43
CA ILE A 49 -0.92 5.29 22.48
C ILE A 49 -0.41 6.71 22.76
N ARG A 50 0.91 6.92 22.69
CA ARG A 50 1.50 8.25 22.65
C ARG A 50 1.93 8.52 21.22
N PRO A 51 1.17 9.32 20.44
CA PRO A 51 1.60 9.67 19.09
C PRO A 51 2.93 10.43 19.14
N GLY A 52 3.88 10.08 18.27
CA GLY A 52 5.06 10.90 18.10
C GLY A 52 4.70 12.09 17.25
N PHE A 53 4.48 13.23 17.88
CA PHE A 53 4.39 14.49 17.15
C PHE A 53 5.80 14.90 16.71
N GLN A 54 6.23 14.43 15.54
CA GLN A 54 7.12 15.25 14.71
C GLN A 54 6.28 16.46 14.31
N TYR A 55 6.49 17.56 15.04
CA TYR A 55 6.04 18.87 14.63
C TYR A 55 6.72 19.17 13.30
N TYR A 56 6.02 19.03 12.17
CA TYR A 56 6.30 19.90 11.04
C TYR A 56 5.95 21.31 11.52
N PRO A 57 6.92 22.22 11.72
CA PRO A 57 6.53 23.61 11.81
C PRO A 57 5.77 23.95 10.52
N PRO A 58 4.66 24.71 10.57
CA PRO A 58 4.29 25.46 9.39
C PRO A 58 5.56 26.24 9.02
N TYR A 59 5.96 26.19 7.74
CA TYR A 59 7.12 26.86 7.18
C TYR A 59 7.60 28.04 8.03
N PRO A 60 8.91 28.17 8.35
CA PRO A 60 9.41 29.38 8.97
C PRO A 60 9.02 30.58 8.09
N ILE A 61 8.08 31.40 8.54
CA ILE A 61 8.03 32.78 8.10
C ILE A 61 9.27 33.41 8.71
N ASP A 62 10.29 33.63 7.89
CA ASP A 62 11.44 34.41 8.29
C ASP A 62 10.98 35.85 8.57
N ASN A 63 10.92 36.20 9.85
CA ASN A 63 10.60 37.55 10.33
C ASN A 63 11.74 38.57 10.12
N ASN A 64 12.82 38.22 9.40
CA ASN A 64 13.90 39.15 9.03
C ASN A 64 13.84 39.71 7.60
N MET A 65 12.79 39.46 6.81
CA MET A 65 12.61 40.11 5.48
C MET A 65 11.55 41.23 5.44
N MET A 66 11.21 41.84 6.58
CA MET A 66 10.53 43.15 6.60
C MET A 66 11.37 44.19 7.33
N GLY A 67 12.44 44.61 6.67
CA GLY A 67 13.36 45.63 7.14
C GLY A 67 14.09 46.36 6.02
N ASN A 68 13.50 46.52 4.83
CA ASN A 68 13.87 47.64 3.97
C ASN A 68 12.78 48.04 2.96
N ASN A 69 12.66 49.35 2.78
CA ASN A 69 11.56 50.05 2.13
C ASN A 69 11.51 49.83 0.61
N ASN A 70 10.37 49.36 0.09
CA ASN A 70 9.51 49.99 -0.94
C ASN A 70 8.78 48.94 -1.80
N MET A 71 7.52 48.66 -1.49
CA MET A 71 6.38 48.81 -2.41
C MET A 71 5.07 48.78 -1.62
N LEU A 72 4.69 50.00 -1.21
CA LEU A 72 3.37 50.54 -0.92
C LEU A 72 2.12 49.62 -0.85
N ARG A 73 1.54 49.65 0.36
CA ARG A 73 0.12 49.85 0.70
C ARG A 73 -0.92 48.80 0.29
N ARG A 74 -1.45 48.12 1.32
CA ARG A 74 -2.88 47.77 1.42
C ARG A 74 -3.76 49.03 1.32
N PRO A 75 -5.04 48.87 0.96
CA PRO A 75 -6.09 49.01 1.99
C PRO A 75 -7.24 47.99 1.77
N ASN A 76 -8.14 47.63 2.68
CA ASN A 76 -8.44 47.98 4.06
C ASN A 76 -9.36 46.89 4.68
N ASN A 77 -9.48 46.93 6.01
CA ASN A 77 -10.50 46.35 6.89
C ASN A 77 -11.94 46.24 6.31
N SER A 78 -12.70 45.21 6.73
CA SER A 78 -13.76 45.34 7.78
C SER A 78 -14.75 44.14 7.85
N MET A 79 -14.89 43.59 9.07
CA MET A 79 -16.15 43.23 9.77
C MET A 79 -16.98 41.94 9.50
N MET A 80 -17.39 41.35 10.63
CA MET A 80 -18.57 40.49 10.96
C MET A 80 -18.58 39.04 10.45
N ASN A 81 -18.58 38.00 11.31
CA ASN A 81 -19.58 37.53 12.29
C ASN A 81 -20.94 37.14 11.67
N GLY A 82 -21.31 35.86 11.75
CA GLY A 82 -22.68 35.39 11.50
C GLY A 82 -22.80 33.96 10.97
N THR A 83 -23.23 33.04 11.85
CA THR A 83 -24.25 31.99 11.60
C THR A 83 -24.26 31.18 10.29
N MET A 84 -24.14 29.86 10.40
CA MET A 84 -24.74 28.92 9.44
C MET A 84 -26.28 29.01 9.49
N PRO A 85 -27.00 28.81 8.36
CA PRO A 85 -27.66 27.52 8.21
C PRO A 85 -27.79 26.97 6.77
N ASN A 86 -28.21 25.71 6.79
CA ASN A 86 -28.52 24.69 5.78
C ASN A 86 -29.26 25.08 4.47
N SER A 87 -29.13 24.16 3.50
CA SER A 87 -30.04 23.80 2.39
C SER A 87 -30.03 24.61 1.09
N GLY A 88 -29.86 23.90 -0.04
CA GLY A 88 -30.37 24.36 -1.35
C GLY A 88 -29.57 23.89 -2.55
N MET A 89 -30.17 22.99 -3.33
CA MET A 89 -29.75 22.52 -4.65
C MET A 89 -29.46 23.69 -5.61
N MET A 90 -28.47 23.53 -6.51
CA MET A 90 -28.57 24.06 -7.88
C MET A 90 -27.71 23.25 -8.86
N SER A 91 -28.44 22.57 -9.75
CA SER A 91 -28.03 22.09 -11.06
C SER A 91 -27.50 23.25 -11.92
N GLY A 92 -26.51 22.98 -12.79
CA GLY A 92 -26.13 23.92 -13.84
C GLY A 92 -24.82 23.59 -14.54
N ASN A 93 -24.93 22.90 -15.67
CA ASN A 93 -23.96 22.78 -16.77
C ASN A 93 -22.92 23.90 -16.87
N MET A 94 -21.67 23.54 -17.21
CA MET A 94 -20.89 24.18 -18.28
C MET A 94 -19.61 23.38 -18.63
N PRO A 95 -18.96 23.61 -19.80
CA PRO A 95 -18.85 22.58 -20.83
C PRO A 95 -17.41 22.22 -21.23
N ASN A 96 -17.32 21.13 -21.99
CA ASN A 96 -16.17 20.71 -22.78
C ASN A 96 -15.71 21.80 -23.77
N SER A 97 -14.41 22.09 -23.84
CA SER A 97 -13.61 22.42 -25.05
C SER A 97 -12.29 23.10 -24.68
N GLY A 98 -11.16 22.62 -25.19
CA GLY A 98 -9.95 23.43 -25.22
C GLY A 98 -8.63 22.69 -25.38
N MET A 99 -8.35 22.23 -26.60
CA MET A 99 -7.03 21.83 -27.06
C MET A 99 -5.96 22.88 -26.68
N MET A 100 -4.86 22.46 -26.07
CA MET A 100 -3.57 23.14 -26.22
C MET A 100 -2.47 22.14 -26.51
N ASN A 101 -2.13 22.11 -27.79
CA ASN A 101 -0.90 21.62 -28.37
C ASN A 101 0.29 22.45 -27.84
N GLY A 102 1.23 21.81 -27.15
CA GLY A 102 2.44 22.42 -26.62
C GLY A 102 3.64 21.55 -26.92
N THR A 103 4.29 21.84 -28.05
CA THR A 103 5.58 21.28 -28.47
C THR A 103 6.64 21.44 -27.37
N MET A 104 7.21 20.31 -26.93
CA MET A 104 8.44 20.27 -26.13
C MET A 104 9.65 20.74 -26.97
N PRO A 105 10.55 21.55 -26.40
CA PRO A 105 11.94 21.59 -26.84
C PRO A 105 12.79 20.68 -25.94
N ASN A 106 13.34 19.66 -26.59
CA ASN A 106 14.42 18.80 -26.12
C ASN A 106 15.59 19.64 -25.54
N SER A 107 15.93 19.43 -24.27
CA SER A 107 17.15 19.95 -23.64
C SER A 107 17.86 18.79 -22.95
N GLY A 108 18.96 18.34 -23.55
CA GLY A 108 19.75 17.23 -23.04
C GLY A 108 20.53 17.55 -21.76
N MET A 109 20.84 16.45 -21.06
CA MET A 109 21.97 16.24 -20.16
C MET A 109 21.98 17.00 -18.81
N MET A 110 21.67 16.27 -17.74
CA MET A 110 22.61 16.13 -16.62
C MET A 110 22.61 14.69 -16.10
N ASN A 111 23.73 14.01 -16.39
CA ASN A 111 24.24 12.88 -15.64
C ASN A 111 24.67 13.39 -14.25
N GLY A 112 24.12 12.85 -13.17
CA GLY A 112 24.44 13.24 -11.81
C GLY A 112 23.95 12.17 -10.83
N GLY A 113 24.86 11.29 -10.43
CA GLY A 113 24.56 10.16 -9.56
C GLY A 113 24.24 10.53 -8.10
N MET A 114 23.75 9.48 -7.42
CA MET A 114 23.84 9.21 -5.99
C MET A 114 23.09 10.13 -5.01
N MET A 115 21.99 9.59 -4.46
CA MET A 115 21.85 9.23 -3.03
C MET A 115 21.01 7.94 -2.96
N ASP A 116 21.67 6.77 -2.97
CA ASP A 116 21.88 5.88 -1.81
C ASP A 116 20.69 4.91 -1.61
N SER A 117 20.64 3.71 -2.22
CA SER A 117 21.46 2.52 -1.90
C SER A 117 21.71 2.26 -0.42
N GLY A 118 20.72 2.46 0.45
CA GLY A 118 20.88 2.04 1.85
C GLY A 118 19.77 2.45 2.81
N MET A 119 18.57 1.88 2.70
CA MET A 119 17.64 1.77 3.85
C MET A 119 17.02 0.37 3.99
N MET A 120 17.71 -0.63 3.47
CA MET A 120 17.74 -1.98 4.06
C MET A 120 19.20 -2.43 3.99
N ASN A 121 20.04 -1.85 4.84
CA ASN A 121 21.38 -2.39 5.05
C ASN A 121 21.17 -3.78 5.68
N GLY A 122 21.80 -4.81 5.11
CA GLY A 122 21.70 -6.21 5.57
C GLY A 122 22.13 -6.46 7.02
N GLY A 123 22.40 -5.43 7.81
CA GLY A 123 22.62 -5.50 9.26
C GLY A 123 21.36 -5.38 10.12
N MET A 124 20.23 -4.86 9.61
CA MET A 124 18.96 -4.92 10.38
C MET A 124 18.38 -6.33 10.43
N MET A 125 18.75 -7.20 9.48
CA MET A 125 18.36 -8.61 9.48
C MET A 125 19.21 -9.44 10.47
N ASP A 126 20.43 -9.00 10.80
CA ASP A 126 21.28 -9.63 11.81
C ASP A 126 20.89 -9.21 13.24
N ASP A 127 20.51 -7.93 13.47
CA ASP A 127 20.14 -7.42 14.80
C ASP A 127 18.71 -7.80 15.24
N MET A 128 17.86 -8.33 14.36
CA MET A 128 16.50 -8.80 14.65
C MET A 128 16.42 -10.30 15.01
N MET A 129 17.55 -11.01 14.99
CA MET A 129 17.59 -12.47 15.19
C MET A 129 17.75 -12.91 16.66
N ASP A 130 17.76 -11.98 17.62
CA ASP A 130 18.32 -12.27 18.96
C ASP A 130 17.33 -12.40 20.14
N ASP A 131 15.99 -12.19 20.00
CA ASP A 131 15.11 -12.36 21.20
C ASP A 131 13.60 -12.67 21.00
N CYS A 132 13.08 -12.85 19.78
CA CYS A 132 11.68 -13.22 19.55
C CYS A 132 11.58 -14.42 18.59
N GLY A 133 10.68 -15.38 18.87
CA GLY A 133 10.53 -16.56 18.02
C GLY A 133 10.21 -16.21 16.56
N ILE A 134 10.67 -17.05 15.63
CA ILE A 134 10.65 -16.83 14.17
C ILE A 134 9.24 -16.55 13.60
N LEU A 135 8.19 -17.15 14.16
CA LEU A 135 6.83 -17.05 13.60
C LEU A 135 6.22 -15.64 13.70
N PRO A 136 6.17 -14.97 14.88
CA PRO A 136 5.75 -13.57 14.98
C PRO A 136 6.42 -12.63 13.97
N ASP A 137 7.74 -12.73 13.80
CA ASP A 137 8.50 -11.83 12.92
C ASP A 137 8.20 -12.10 11.44
N LEU A 138 7.95 -13.36 11.09
CA LEU A 138 7.62 -13.76 9.74
C LEU A 138 6.20 -13.40 9.33
N THR A 139 5.24 -13.56 10.24
CA THR A 139 3.85 -13.11 10.05
C THR A 139 3.81 -11.60 9.83
N ASP A 140 4.51 -10.83 10.65
CA ASP A 140 4.57 -9.37 10.49
C ASP A 140 5.23 -8.96 9.16
N LEU A 141 6.32 -9.63 8.76
CA LEU A 141 6.98 -9.40 7.48
C LEU A 141 6.05 -9.64 6.29
N PHE A 142 5.41 -10.81 6.21
CA PHE A 142 4.55 -11.13 5.07
C PHE A 142 3.27 -10.30 5.05
N ARG A 143 2.69 -9.98 6.21
CA ARG A 143 1.53 -9.07 6.27
C ARG A 143 1.88 -7.67 5.79
N MET A 144 3.06 -7.16 6.15
CA MET A 144 3.55 -5.90 5.60
C MET A 144 3.69 -5.97 4.07
N LEU A 145 4.36 -7.01 3.54
CA LEU A 145 4.58 -7.15 2.10
C LEU A 145 3.28 -7.28 1.30
N TRP A 146 2.34 -8.11 1.77
CA TRP A 146 1.02 -8.26 1.14
C TRP A 146 0.17 -7.00 1.30
N GLY A 147 0.21 -6.32 2.45
CA GLY A 147 -0.46 -5.04 2.64
C GLY A 147 0.07 -3.96 1.67
N GLU A 148 1.39 -3.88 1.49
CA GLU A 148 1.99 -3.00 0.48
C GLU A 148 1.55 -3.38 -0.93
N HIS A 149 1.53 -4.67 -1.25
CA HIS A 149 1.05 -5.16 -2.55
C HIS A 149 -0.34 -4.62 -2.87
N ILE A 150 -1.30 -4.82 -1.96
CA ILE A 150 -2.69 -4.38 -2.13
C ILE A 150 -2.80 -2.86 -2.23
N MET A 151 -2.11 -2.12 -1.36
CA MET A 151 -2.18 -0.67 -1.36
C MET A 151 -1.62 -0.07 -2.66
N TRP A 152 -0.47 -0.57 -3.13
CA TRP A 152 0.13 -0.09 -4.38
C TRP A 152 -0.64 -0.56 -5.61
N THR A 153 -1.26 -1.75 -5.58
CA THR A 153 -2.19 -2.22 -6.62
C THR A 153 -3.39 -1.27 -6.74
N ARG A 154 -4.00 -0.86 -5.61
CA ARG A 154 -5.08 0.15 -5.63
C ARG A 154 -4.60 1.48 -6.20
N MET A 155 -3.42 1.96 -5.82
CA MET A 155 -2.86 3.21 -6.36
C MET A 155 -2.64 3.15 -7.88
N VAL A 156 -2.12 2.03 -8.39
CA VAL A 156 -1.92 1.82 -9.84
C VAL A 156 -3.27 1.72 -10.56
N MET A 157 -4.22 0.95 -10.01
CA MET A 157 -5.58 0.83 -10.57
C MET A 157 -6.25 2.20 -10.70
N LEU A 158 -6.26 2.99 -9.61
CA LEU A 158 -6.81 4.35 -9.62
C LEU A 158 -6.05 5.25 -10.60
N GLY A 159 -4.72 5.13 -10.65
CA GLY A 159 -3.88 5.86 -11.59
C GLY A 159 -4.22 5.60 -13.04
N ILE A 160 -4.51 4.34 -13.40
CA ILE A 160 -4.95 3.97 -14.75
C ILE A 160 -6.37 4.48 -15.02
N ILE A 161 -7.32 4.24 -14.11
CA ILE A 161 -8.74 4.58 -14.32
C ILE A 161 -8.93 6.09 -14.47
N PHE A 162 -8.27 6.88 -13.62
CA PHE A 162 -8.45 8.34 -13.55
C PHE A 162 -7.32 9.16 -14.19
N ASP A 163 -6.37 8.51 -14.88
CA ASP A 163 -5.23 9.15 -15.54
C ASP A 163 -4.41 10.03 -14.58
N LEU A 164 -4.09 9.48 -13.41
CA LEU A 164 -3.38 10.23 -12.36
C LEU A 164 -1.89 10.42 -12.71
N PRO A 165 -1.31 11.61 -12.44
CA PRO A 165 0.05 11.96 -12.86
C PRO A 165 1.14 11.13 -12.16
N GLU A 166 0.86 10.51 -11.02
CA GLU A 166 1.81 9.69 -10.27
C GLU A 166 1.86 8.22 -10.72
N LEU A 167 1.07 7.81 -11.72
CA LEU A 167 0.93 6.41 -12.16
C LEU A 167 2.29 5.73 -12.40
N GLU A 168 3.24 6.42 -13.02
CA GLU A 168 4.57 5.86 -13.28
C GLU A 168 5.30 5.50 -11.97
N PHE A 169 5.26 6.39 -10.97
CA PHE A 169 5.93 6.20 -9.70
C PHE A 169 5.25 5.11 -8.85
N SER A 170 3.92 5.07 -8.82
CA SER A 170 3.19 4.01 -8.11
C SER A 170 3.40 2.64 -8.76
N THR A 171 3.47 2.58 -10.09
CA THR A 171 3.77 1.35 -10.84
C THR A 171 5.17 0.83 -10.51
N GLN A 172 6.19 1.71 -10.50
CA GLN A 172 7.54 1.33 -10.11
C GLN A 172 7.60 0.81 -8.67
N ARG A 173 6.86 1.44 -7.74
CA ARG A 173 6.79 1.02 -6.34
C ARG A 173 6.11 -0.34 -6.16
N LEU A 174 5.05 -0.62 -6.92
CA LEU A 174 4.38 -1.92 -6.95
C LEU A 174 5.30 -3.01 -7.53
N LEU A 175 6.01 -2.72 -8.61
CA LEU A 175 6.98 -3.66 -9.18
C LEU A 175 8.17 -3.93 -8.24
N ARG A 176 8.57 -2.96 -7.41
CA ARG A 176 9.58 -3.19 -6.36
C ARG A 176 9.08 -4.15 -5.30
N ASN A 177 7.79 -4.08 -4.92
CA ASN A 177 7.21 -5.00 -3.93
C ASN A 177 7.34 -6.48 -4.38
N ALA A 178 7.26 -6.77 -5.68
CA ALA A 178 7.55 -8.11 -6.19
C ALA A 178 9.00 -8.57 -5.91
N THR A 179 9.97 -7.66 -6.06
CA THR A 179 11.36 -7.91 -5.68
C THR A 179 11.51 -8.08 -4.17
N ASP A 180 10.83 -7.27 -3.37
CA ASP A 180 10.87 -7.34 -1.91
C ASP A 180 10.32 -8.69 -1.39
N MET A 181 9.20 -9.16 -1.95
CA MET A 181 8.64 -10.49 -1.66
C MET A 181 9.55 -11.64 -2.11
N ALA A 182 10.13 -11.53 -3.31
CA ALA A 182 11.09 -12.51 -3.81
C ALA A 182 12.32 -12.63 -2.90
N ASN A 183 12.84 -11.50 -2.40
CA ASN A 183 13.96 -11.49 -1.46
C ASN A 183 13.59 -12.18 -0.14
N ALA A 184 12.39 -11.91 0.41
CA ALA A 184 11.91 -12.56 1.63
C ALA A 184 11.82 -14.08 1.46
N LEU A 185 11.27 -14.57 0.34
CA LEU A 185 11.25 -16.00 0.02
C LEU A 185 12.65 -16.58 -0.23
N GLY A 186 13.53 -15.80 -0.85
CA GLY A 186 14.90 -16.19 -1.18
C GLY A 186 15.74 -16.54 0.05
N THR A 187 15.47 -15.91 1.20
CA THR A 187 16.11 -16.23 2.48
C THR A 187 15.94 -17.71 2.88
N PHE A 188 14.82 -18.33 2.51
CA PHE A 188 14.49 -19.70 2.89
C PHE A 188 14.70 -20.70 1.75
N TYR A 189 14.38 -20.30 0.52
CA TYR A 189 14.32 -21.21 -0.64
C TYR A 189 15.43 -20.97 -1.68
N GLY A 190 16.28 -19.97 -1.45
CA GLY A 190 17.43 -19.66 -2.31
C GLY A 190 17.09 -18.82 -3.55
N ASN A 191 18.17 -18.37 -4.22
CA ASN A 191 18.10 -17.36 -5.29
C ASN A 191 17.33 -17.80 -6.55
N GLU A 192 17.34 -19.09 -6.88
CA GLU A 192 16.64 -19.60 -8.08
C GLU A 192 15.12 -19.52 -7.91
N VAL A 193 14.62 -19.92 -6.73
CA VAL A 193 13.20 -19.81 -6.36
C VAL A 193 12.80 -18.34 -6.30
N ALA A 194 13.58 -17.50 -5.60
CA ALA A 194 13.33 -16.06 -5.51
C ALA A 194 13.17 -15.41 -6.89
N LYS A 195 14.12 -15.69 -7.81
CA LYS A 195 14.09 -15.14 -9.16
C LYS A 195 12.89 -15.64 -9.97
N THR A 196 12.52 -16.91 -9.83
CA THR A 196 11.35 -17.48 -10.51
C THR A 196 10.07 -16.83 -9.99
N PHE A 197 9.93 -16.70 -8.68
CA PHE A 197 8.81 -16.01 -8.04
C PHE A 197 8.72 -14.55 -8.49
N GLU A 198 9.83 -13.80 -8.45
CA GLU A 198 9.87 -12.39 -8.87
C GLU A 198 9.34 -12.22 -10.30
N ASN A 199 9.78 -13.07 -11.22
CA ASN A 199 9.35 -13.00 -12.62
C ASN A 199 7.86 -13.29 -12.77
N LEU A 200 7.34 -14.30 -12.06
CA LEU A 200 5.92 -14.64 -12.09
C LEU A 200 5.06 -13.53 -11.48
N PHE A 201 5.50 -12.94 -10.36
CA PHE A 201 4.76 -11.91 -9.64
C PHE A 201 4.82 -10.54 -10.34
N ARG A 202 5.94 -10.20 -10.99
CA ARG A 202 6.00 -9.03 -11.89
C ARG A 202 5.08 -9.18 -13.10
N GLN A 203 4.99 -10.39 -13.66
CA GLN A 203 4.01 -10.69 -14.72
C GLN A 203 2.59 -10.55 -14.20
N HIS A 204 2.29 -11.07 -13.00
CA HIS A 204 1.00 -10.93 -12.34
C HIS A 204 0.53 -9.48 -12.28
N ILE A 205 1.39 -8.59 -11.76
CA ILE A 205 1.14 -7.15 -11.65
C ILE A 205 0.90 -6.52 -13.04
N THR A 206 1.73 -6.89 -14.02
CA THR A 206 1.65 -6.31 -15.37
C THR A 206 0.36 -6.74 -16.08
N ILE A 207 -0.03 -8.01 -15.97
CA ILE A 207 -1.27 -8.54 -16.55
C ILE A 207 -2.49 -7.86 -15.89
N ALA A 208 -2.48 -7.63 -14.57
CA ALA A 208 -3.54 -6.89 -13.91
C ALA A 208 -3.66 -5.45 -14.45
N ALA A 209 -2.54 -4.76 -14.66
CA ALA A 209 -2.55 -3.42 -15.29
C ALA A 209 -3.06 -3.46 -16.74
N GLU A 210 -2.74 -4.50 -17.52
CA GLU A 210 -3.31 -4.72 -18.86
C GLU A 210 -4.84 -4.89 -18.78
N LEU A 211 -5.34 -5.65 -17.80
CA LEU A 211 -6.77 -5.87 -17.57
C LEU A 211 -7.50 -4.56 -17.29
N VAL A 212 -6.96 -3.71 -16.40
CA VAL A 212 -7.56 -2.41 -16.07
C VAL A 212 -7.63 -1.52 -17.32
N ASN A 213 -6.58 -1.49 -18.14
CA ASN A 213 -6.57 -0.72 -19.39
C ASN A 213 -7.61 -1.22 -20.40
N ALA A 214 -7.70 -2.54 -20.60
CA ALA A 214 -8.69 -3.15 -21.51
C ALA A 214 -10.13 -2.90 -21.04
N ALA A 215 -10.37 -3.04 -19.73
CA ALA A 215 -11.67 -2.76 -19.12
C ALA A 215 -12.05 -1.28 -19.25
N LYS A 216 -11.11 -0.35 -18.98
CA LYS A 216 -11.29 1.10 -19.20
C LYS A 216 -11.63 1.42 -20.66
N ALA A 217 -11.06 0.70 -21.62
CA ALA A 217 -11.33 0.85 -23.05
C ALA A 217 -12.67 0.22 -23.50
N GLY A 218 -13.33 -0.56 -22.64
CA GLY A 218 -14.55 -1.30 -22.96
C GLY A 218 -14.31 -2.49 -23.93
N ASP A 219 -13.08 -3.00 -24.02
CA ASP A 219 -12.74 -4.12 -24.90
C ASP A 219 -12.98 -5.47 -24.19
N THR A 220 -14.23 -5.93 -24.19
CA THR A 220 -14.64 -7.15 -23.48
C THR A 220 -13.92 -8.40 -23.98
N ASN A 221 -13.62 -8.49 -25.28
CA ASN A 221 -12.89 -9.65 -25.82
C ASN A 221 -11.45 -9.69 -25.30
N GLN A 222 -10.82 -8.52 -25.19
CA GLN A 222 -9.48 -8.42 -24.63
C GLN A 222 -9.48 -8.68 -23.12
N VAL A 223 -10.50 -8.21 -22.39
CA VAL A 223 -10.69 -8.53 -20.97
C VAL A 223 -10.75 -10.03 -20.74
N ASP A 224 -11.58 -10.76 -21.49
CA ASP A 224 -11.70 -12.23 -21.37
C ASP A 224 -10.36 -12.94 -21.64
N ALA A 225 -9.64 -12.52 -22.68
CA ALA A 225 -8.34 -13.10 -23.02
C ALA A 225 -7.26 -12.80 -21.96
N ILE A 226 -7.26 -11.59 -21.39
CA ILE A 226 -6.33 -11.21 -20.31
C ILE A 226 -6.68 -11.95 -19.03
N TRP A 227 -7.96 -12.11 -18.69
CA TRP A 227 -8.41 -12.87 -17.53
C TRP A 227 -7.86 -14.30 -17.53
N GLN A 228 -7.96 -15.00 -18.68
CA GLN A 228 -7.39 -16.35 -18.80
C GLN A 228 -5.87 -16.36 -18.58
N ARG A 229 -5.14 -15.41 -19.16
CA ARG A 229 -3.69 -15.26 -18.92
C ARG A 229 -3.36 -14.98 -17.45
N TRP A 230 -4.21 -14.20 -16.77
CA TRP A 230 -4.02 -13.84 -15.37
C TRP A 230 -4.26 -15.04 -14.45
N ALA A 231 -5.32 -15.81 -14.72
CA ALA A 231 -5.61 -17.08 -14.07
C ALA A 231 -4.48 -18.11 -14.28
N ASP A 232 -3.96 -18.24 -15.50
CA ASP A 232 -2.84 -19.13 -15.81
C ASP A 232 -1.57 -18.73 -15.06
N ASN A 233 -1.29 -17.42 -14.96
CA ASN A 233 -0.17 -16.90 -14.17
C ASN A 233 -0.36 -17.15 -12.66
N ALA A 234 -1.57 -16.98 -12.14
CA ALA A 234 -1.91 -17.30 -10.76
C ALA A 234 -1.67 -18.79 -10.45
N ASN A 235 -2.05 -19.69 -11.36
CA ASN A 235 -1.79 -21.12 -11.21
C ASN A 235 -0.28 -21.44 -11.25
N GLN A 236 0.50 -20.78 -12.09
CA GLN A 236 1.97 -20.95 -12.10
C GLN A 236 2.62 -20.49 -10.79
N ILE A 237 2.12 -19.41 -10.18
CA ILE A 237 2.57 -18.97 -8.85
C ILE A 237 2.21 -20.03 -7.80
N ALA A 238 0.97 -20.53 -7.82
CA ALA A 238 0.51 -21.56 -6.90
C ALA A 238 1.29 -22.87 -7.03
N GLU A 239 1.60 -23.31 -8.25
CA GLU A 239 2.46 -24.47 -8.52
C GLU A 239 3.87 -24.29 -7.96
N LEU A 240 4.48 -23.12 -8.16
CA LEU A 240 5.79 -22.81 -7.58
C LEU A 240 5.73 -22.91 -6.06
N LEU A 241 4.79 -22.23 -5.40
CA LEU A 241 4.65 -22.22 -3.95
C LEU A 241 4.41 -23.64 -3.40
N GLY A 242 3.47 -24.38 -3.98
CA GLY A 242 3.20 -25.77 -3.58
C GLY A 242 4.39 -26.73 -3.80
N SER A 243 5.31 -26.40 -4.72
CA SER A 243 6.50 -27.23 -4.97
C SER A 243 7.67 -27.00 -3.99
N ILE A 244 7.75 -25.82 -3.37
CA ILE A 244 8.90 -25.42 -2.54
C ILE A 244 8.69 -25.67 -1.05
N ASN A 245 7.44 -25.79 -0.60
CA ASN A 245 7.10 -26.01 0.81
C ASN A 245 6.15 -27.20 0.99
N PRO A 246 6.52 -28.23 1.77
CA PRO A 246 5.68 -29.42 1.97
C PRO A 246 4.40 -29.15 2.79
N ASN A 247 4.28 -27.99 3.44
CA ASN A 247 3.09 -27.55 4.16
C ASN A 247 2.15 -26.71 3.28
N TRP A 248 2.51 -26.44 2.03
CA TRP A 248 1.68 -25.77 1.05
C TRP A 248 1.24 -26.73 -0.04
N SER A 249 0.01 -26.57 -0.51
CA SER A 249 -0.48 -27.26 -1.70
C SER A 249 -0.70 -26.26 -2.83
N ALA A 250 -0.46 -26.69 -4.07
CA ALA A 250 -0.77 -25.88 -5.24
C ALA A 250 -2.30 -25.64 -5.38
N GLU A 251 -3.12 -26.56 -4.86
CA GLU A 251 -4.58 -26.43 -4.86
C GLU A 251 -5.04 -25.29 -3.95
N ASP A 252 -4.55 -25.24 -2.71
CA ASP A 252 -4.93 -24.19 -1.75
C ASP A 252 -4.43 -22.81 -2.22
N TRP A 253 -3.19 -22.74 -2.72
CA TRP A 253 -2.66 -21.50 -3.30
C TRP A 253 -3.42 -21.06 -4.54
N SER A 254 -3.83 -21.99 -5.41
CA SER A 254 -4.64 -21.68 -6.60
C SER A 254 -6.01 -21.13 -6.20
N ALA A 255 -6.65 -21.72 -5.18
CA ALA A 255 -7.92 -21.23 -4.65
C ALA A 255 -7.81 -19.80 -4.11
N MET A 256 -6.82 -19.52 -3.26
CA MET A 256 -6.61 -18.17 -2.73
C MET A 256 -6.25 -17.17 -3.85
N MET A 257 -5.37 -17.53 -4.79
CA MET A 257 -5.03 -16.65 -5.90
C MET A 257 -6.26 -16.36 -6.77
N MET A 258 -7.13 -17.35 -7.02
CA MET A 258 -8.34 -17.14 -7.81
C MET A 258 -9.33 -16.21 -7.11
N GLU A 259 -9.55 -16.39 -5.81
CA GLU A 259 -10.35 -15.48 -5.00
C GLU A 259 -9.81 -14.05 -5.07
N HIS A 260 -8.48 -13.89 -4.94
CA HIS A 260 -7.81 -12.61 -5.09
C HIS A 260 -8.13 -11.92 -6.43
N LEU A 261 -8.10 -12.68 -7.55
CA LEU A 261 -8.35 -12.12 -8.88
C LEU A 261 -9.79 -11.66 -9.02
N VAL A 262 -10.74 -12.45 -8.49
CA VAL A 262 -12.17 -12.14 -8.52
C VAL A 262 -12.46 -10.87 -7.73
N LEU A 263 -11.96 -10.77 -6.49
CA LEU A 263 -12.14 -9.58 -5.66
C LEU A 263 -11.58 -8.32 -6.33
N LEU A 264 -10.38 -8.40 -6.91
CA LEU A 264 -9.79 -7.29 -7.66
C LEU A 264 -10.58 -6.96 -8.94
N GLY A 265 -11.04 -7.97 -9.69
CA GLY A 265 -11.84 -7.80 -10.89
C GLY A 265 -13.18 -7.09 -10.61
N ASP A 266 -13.84 -7.46 -9.52
CA ASP A 266 -15.06 -6.82 -9.06
C ASP A 266 -14.80 -5.37 -8.62
N ASN A 267 -13.68 -5.12 -7.93
CA ASN A 267 -13.30 -3.76 -7.54
C ASN A 267 -13.03 -2.85 -8.73
N ILE A 268 -12.35 -3.36 -9.76
CA ILE A 268 -12.12 -2.65 -11.03
C ILE A 268 -13.45 -2.30 -11.70
N SER A 269 -14.35 -3.30 -11.80
CA SER A 269 -15.68 -3.11 -12.41
C SER A 269 -16.49 -2.04 -11.68
N ASN A 270 -16.51 -2.07 -10.34
CA ASN A 270 -17.21 -1.08 -9.53
C ASN A 270 -16.67 0.35 -9.75
N PHE A 271 -15.36 0.54 -9.88
CA PHE A 271 -14.81 1.86 -10.20
C PHE A 271 -15.21 2.36 -11.60
N LEU A 272 -15.18 1.48 -12.60
CA LEU A 272 -15.55 1.83 -13.98
C LEU A 272 -17.04 2.12 -14.13
N GLU A 273 -17.89 1.43 -13.38
CA GLU A 273 -19.33 1.64 -13.31
C GLU A 273 -19.75 2.81 -12.39
N GLN A 274 -18.79 3.43 -11.70
CA GLN A 274 -19.00 4.50 -10.72
C GLN A 274 -19.78 4.08 -9.46
N ASN A 275 -19.78 2.77 -9.15
CA ASN A 275 -20.26 2.19 -7.90
C ASN A 275 -19.21 2.38 -6.80
N TYR A 276 -18.90 3.64 -6.47
CA TYR A 276 -17.76 3.97 -5.60
C TYR A 276 -17.92 3.48 -4.16
N GLN A 277 -19.16 3.40 -3.66
CA GLN A 277 -19.41 2.89 -2.31
C GLN A 277 -19.05 1.40 -2.26
N GLU A 278 -19.50 0.62 -3.23
CA GLU A 278 -19.20 -0.79 -3.39
C GLU A 278 -17.69 -1.03 -3.64
N ALA A 279 -17.03 -0.14 -4.38
CA ALA A 279 -15.57 -0.19 -4.60
C ALA A 279 -14.76 0.13 -3.32
N VAL A 280 -15.32 0.89 -2.38
CA VAL A 280 -14.71 1.15 -1.07
C VAL A 280 -14.98 -0.02 -0.13
N ASP A 281 -16.22 -0.47 -0.03
CA ASP A 281 -16.62 -1.55 0.87
C ASP A 281 -15.95 -2.87 0.49
N GLY A 282 -15.95 -3.24 -0.79
CA GLY A 282 -15.29 -4.45 -1.28
C GLY A 282 -13.76 -4.42 -1.21
N PHE A 283 -13.16 -3.26 -0.91
CA PHE A 283 -11.72 -3.21 -0.69
C PHE A 283 -11.32 -3.79 0.67
N ASP A 284 -12.20 -3.76 1.67
CA ASP A 284 -11.96 -4.40 2.96
C ASP A 284 -11.77 -5.91 2.79
N ASP A 285 -12.56 -6.55 1.92
CA ASP A 285 -12.44 -7.98 1.59
C ASP A 285 -11.10 -8.30 0.90
N ILE A 286 -10.63 -7.44 -0.01
CA ILE A 286 -9.31 -7.59 -0.66
C ILE A 286 -8.18 -7.53 0.38
N VAL A 287 -8.27 -6.59 1.33
CA VAL A 287 -7.26 -6.47 2.39
C VAL A 287 -7.28 -7.69 3.30
N ILE A 288 -8.45 -8.18 3.70
CA ILE A 288 -8.60 -9.39 4.52
C ILE A 288 -7.98 -10.59 3.82
N GLN A 289 -8.34 -10.81 2.55
CA GLN A 289 -7.85 -11.93 1.76
C GLN A 289 -6.31 -11.89 1.61
N ALA A 290 -5.73 -10.71 1.45
CA ALA A 290 -4.26 -10.56 1.41
C ALA A 290 -3.59 -10.87 2.76
N MET A 291 -4.24 -10.59 3.89
CA MET A 291 -3.74 -11.01 5.21
C MET A 291 -3.80 -12.52 5.38
N GLU A 292 -4.83 -13.19 4.86
CA GLU A 292 -4.92 -14.66 4.87
C GLU A 292 -3.82 -15.30 4.03
N MET A 293 -3.53 -14.74 2.84
CA MET A 293 -2.40 -15.19 2.02
C MET A 293 -1.05 -14.97 2.71
N ALA A 294 -0.89 -13.84 3.40
CA ALA A 294 0.30 -13.56 4.20
C ALA A 294 0.49 -14.56 5.33
N ASP A 295 -0.60 -14.89 6.04
CA ASP A 295 -0.60 -15.84 7.14
C ASP A 295 -0.27 -17.26 6.64
N MET A 296 -0.86 -17.72 5.53
CA MET A 296 -0.49 -19.00 4.94
C MET A 296 1.00 -19.05 4.58
N MET A 297 1.55 -17.97 4.03
CA MET A 297 2.96 -17.89 3.68
C MET A 297 3.87 -17.88 4.92
N ALA A 298 3.51 -17.16 5.98
CA ALA A 298 4.29 -17.15 7.20
C ALA A 298 4.24 -18.53 7.90
N GLU A 299 3.04 -19.09 8.07
CA GLU A 299 2.83 -20.35 8.78
C GLU A 299 3.56 -21.52 8.10
N GLY A 300 3.45 -21.65 6.78
CA GLY A 300 4.11 -22.75 6.09
C GLY A 300 5.64 -22.67 6.16
N ILE A 301 6.22 -21.48 6.04
CA ILE A 301 7.67 -21.30 6.21
C ILE A 301 8.08 -21.65 7.64
N ALA A 302 7.36 -21.15 8.65
CA ALA A 302 7.66 -21.44 10.05
C ALA A 302 7.55 -22.94 10.38
N LEU A 303 6.61 -23.67 9.75
CA LEU A 303 6.47 -25.11 9.88
C LEU A 303 7.62 -25.88 9.23
N GLN A 304 8.13 -25.42 8.09
CA GLN A 304 9.24 -26.07 7.38
C GLN A 304 10.61 -25.75 7.98
N PHE A 305 10.79 -24.52 8.47
CA PHE A 305 12.03 -24.01 9.05
C PHE A 305 11.83 -23.62 10.52
N PRO A 306 11.58 -24.61 11.41
CA PRO A 306 11.52 -24.35 12.84
C PRO A 306 12.94 -24.09 13.33
N GLY A 307 13.31 -22.82 13.50
CA GLY A 307 14.52 -22.45 14.25
C GLY A 307 14.29 -22.46 15.75
#